data_AF-A0A3P8DPP4-F1
#
_entry.id   AF-A0A3P8DPP4-F1
#
_cell.length_a   1.000
_cell.length_b   1.000
_cell.length_c   1.000
_cell.angle_alpha   90.00
_cell.angle_beta   90.00
_cell.angle_gamma   90.00
#
_symmetry.space_group_name_H-M   'P 1'
#
loop_
_entity.id
_entity.type
_entity.pdbx_description
1 polymer ?
#
loop_
_entity_poly.entity_id
_entity_poly.type
_entity_poly.pdbx_seq_one_letter_code
_entity_poly.pdbx_strand_id
1 'polypeptide(L)'
;MLVPASASQIAQFFDENGNSIERLATTQSLHSAATTDSEWVEVPAHRGRISTEGYSPYNKRFGKRHWILKRLRNARQLSAPVPRTNTTCNSKKLANLMEEVMVEDVSISKRTVLHASEVAFDGEKFDVFCATGEFSYSIHSRKYCEVTRNEITCFAFR
;
A
#
# COMPACT_ATOMS: atom_id res chain seq x y z
N MET A 1 11.22 45.05 16.34
CA MET A 1 10.46 44.25 17.31
C MET A 1 9.26 43.67 16.55
N LEU A 2 9.40 42.44 16.05
CA LEU A 2 8.75 41.22 16.55
C LEU A 2 7.24 41.14 16.22
N VAL A 3 6.92 40.27 15.25
CA VAL A 3 5.58 39.74 14.90
C VAL A 3 5.22 38.62 15.90
N PRO A 4 3.92 38.40 16.18
CA PRO A 4 3.35 37.05 15.99
C PRO A 4 1.96 37.12 15.32
N ALA A 5 1.69 36.39 14.25
CA ALA A 5 1.47 34.94 14.12
C ALA A 5 0.02 34.50 14.47
N SER A 6 -0.63 33.95 13.45
CA SER A 6 -2.00 33.44 13.34
C SER A 6 -2.34 32.28 14.27
N ALA A 7 -3.56 32.27 14.82
CA ALA A 7 -4.15 31.11 15.49
C ALA A 7 -5.14 30.38 14.56
N SER A 8 -4.78 29.15 14.19
CA SER A 8 -5.62 28.20 13.45
C SER A 8 -6.52 27.45 14.45
N GLN A 9 -7.84 27.46 14.24
CA GLN A 9 -8.79 26.71 15.06
C GLN A 9 -8.76 25.21 14.68
N ILE A 10 -8.56 24.35 15.68
CA ILE A 10 -8.58 22.89 15.57
C ILE A 10 -10.00 22.41 15.91
N ALA A 11 -10.64 21.67 15.01
CA ALA A 11 -11.94 21.03 15.25
C ALA A 11 -11.83 19.95 16.35
N GLN A 12 -12.73 20.00 17.33
CA GLN A 12 -12.84 19.03 18.43
C GLN A 12 -13.90 17.96 18.07
N PHE A 13 -13.54 16.69 18.20
CA PHE A 13 -14.44 15.54 17.98
C PHE A 13 -14.97 15.02 19.33
N PHE A 14 -16.27 14.74 19.42
CA PHE A 14 -16.96 14.16 20.57
C PHE A 14 -17.50 12.76 20.23
N ASP A 15 -17.61 11.86 21.22
CA ASP A 15 -18.27 10.56 21.06
C ASP A 15 -19.81 10.63 21.24
N GLU A 16 -20.54 9.55 20.94
CA GLU A 16 -22.01 9.49 21.05
C GLU A 16 -22.54 9.59 22.49
N ASN A 17 -21.65 9.59 23.50
CA ASN A 17 -22.00 9.80 24.90
C ASN A 17 -21.62 11.20 25.40
N GLY A 18 -21.18 12.10 24.51
CA GLY A 18 -20.88 13.50 24.83
C GLY A 18 -19.56 13.72 25.56
N ASN A 19 -18.65 12.74 25.57
CA ASN A 19 -17.34 12.88 26.21
C ASN A 19 -16.30 13.44 25.23
N SER A 20 -15.43 14.33 25.75
CA SER A 20 -14.31 14.90 25.00
C SER A 20 -13.17 13.89 24.84
N ILE A 21 -12.75 13.60 23.60
CA ILE A 21 -11.63 12.71 23.34
C ILE A 21 -10.32 13.51 23.44
N GLU A 22 -9.61 13.38 24.57
CA GLU A 22 -8.26 13.93 24.72
C GLU A 22 -7.24 13.14 23.89
N ARG A 23 -6.38 13.85 23.15
CA ARG A 23 -5.25 13.25 22.41
C ARG A 23 -4.22 12.71 23.41
N LEU A 24 -4.04 11.40 23.46
CA LEU A 24 -2.92 10.80 24.18
C LEU A 24 -1.62 11.05 23.39
N ALA A 25 -0.89 12.10 23.76
CA ALA A 25 0.50 12.30 23.37
C ALA A 25 1.42 11.60 24.38
N THR A 26 2.25 10.71 23.84
CA THR A 26 3.50 10.13 24.34
C THR A 26 3.93 10.45 25.78
N THR A 27 3.80 9.47 26.69
CA THR A 27 4.55 9.44 27.95
C THR A 27 5.79 8.56 27.83
N GLN A 28 6.94 9.18 28.07
CA GLN A 28 8.25 8.56 28.26
C GLN A 28 8.25 7.73 29.55
N SER A 29 8.85 6.53 29.53
CA SER A 29 9.22 5.79 30.74
C SER A 29 10.72 5.49 30.72
N LEU A 30 11.41 5.98 31.75
CA LEU A 30 12.80 5.73 32.10
C LEU A 30 12.90 4.38 32.83
N HIS A 31 13.71 3.46 32.32
CA HIS A 31 14.33 2.41 33.13
C HIS A 31 15.83 2.36 32.83
N SER A 32 16.64 2.68 33.85
CA SER A 32 18.09 2.57 33.82
C SER A 32 18.55 1.17 34.21
N ALA A 33 19.67 0.80 33.59
CA ALA A 33 20.38 -0.48 33.53
C ALA A 33 20.61 -1.26 34.84
N ALA A 34 20.47 -2.59 34.74
CA ALA A 34 21.42 -3.53 35.32
C ALA A 34 21.81 -4.54 34.23
N THR A 35 23.11 -4.77 34.12
CA THR A 35 23.83 -5.40 33.02
C THR A 35 23.70 -6.92 33.02
N THR A 36 23.16 -7.49 31.94
CA THR A 36 23.56 -8.83 31.48
C THR A 36 23.74 -8.79 29.97
N ASP A 37 24.97 -9.07 29.60
CA ASP A 37 25.55 -9.13 28.27
C ASP A 37 24.69 -9.95 27.30
N SER A 38 23.98 -9.26 26.41
CA SER A 38 23.42 -9.83 25.18
C SER A 38 23.45 -8.72 24.14
N GLU A 39 24.63 -8.63 23.52
CA GLU A 39 24.93 -7.78 22.39
C GLU A 39 23.93 -8.04 21.26
N TRP A 40 22.90 -7.19 21.17
CA TRP A 40 22.08 -7.13 19.97
C TRP A 40 22.93 -6.49 18.89
N VAL A 41 23.55 -7.33 18.07
CA VAL A 41 24.25 -6.90 16.85
C VAL A 41 23.23 -6.20 15.95
N GLU A 42 23.35 -4.88 15.83
CA GLU A 42 22.68 -4.11 14.78
C GLU A 42 23.11 -4.70 13.44
N VAL A 43 22.19 -5.36 12.73
CA VAL A 43 22.44 -5.80 11.35
C VAL A 43 22.26 -4.57 10.47
N PRO A 44 23.31 -4.04 9.82
CA PRO A 44 23.14 -2.93 8.91
C PRO A 44 22.26 -3.40 7.76
N ALA A 45 21.26 -2.59 7.39
CA ALA A 45 20.49 -2.79 6.16
C ALA A 45 21.40 -2.53 4.95
N HIS A 46 22.34 -3.44 4.70
CA HIS A 46 23.07 -3.47 3.46
C HIS A 46 22.05 -3.73 2.35
N ARG A 47 21.92 -2.80 1.40
CA ARG A 47 21.51 -3.10 0.01
C ARG A 47 22.54 -4.00 -0.68
N GLY A 48 23.03 -5.02 0.03
CA GLY A 48 23.85 -6.07 -0.51
C GLY A 48 22.91 -7.06 -1.15
N ARG A 49 23.09 -7.30 -2.45
CA ARG A 49 22.65 -8.53 -3.09
C ARG A 49 23.13 -9.68 -2.18
N ILE A 50 22.20 -10.40 -1.56
CA ILE A 50 22.53 -11.62 -0.79
C ILE A 50 23.39 -12.48 -1.73
N SER A 51 24.65 -12.66 -1.37
CA SER A 51 25.56 -13.44 -2.20
C SER A 51 25.13 -14.89 -2.11
N THR A 52 24.74 -15.46 -3.25
CA THR A 52 24.49 -16.90 -3.37
C THR A 52 25.81 -17.67 -3.59
N GLU A 53 26.95 -16.99 -3.46
CA GLU A 53 28.28 -17.54 -3.66
C GLU A 53 28.64 -18.40 -2.45
N GLY A 54 28.34 -19.70 -2.54
CA GLY A 54 28.65 -20.69 -1.52
C GLY A 54 27.44 -21.52 -1.04
N TYR A 55 26.20 -21.04 -1.22
CA TYR A 55 25.00 -21.81 -0.90
C TYR A 55 24.58 -22.68 -2.09
N SER A 56 25.36 -23.71 -2.39
CA SER A 56 25.01 -24.69 -3.42
C SER A 56 24.97 -26.09 -2.81
N PRO A 57 23.81 -26.54 -2.27
CA PRO A 57 23.64 -27.94 -1.98
C PRO A 57 23.40 -28.66 -3.32
N TYR A 58 24.40 -29.42 -3.74
CA TYR A 58 24.27 -30.72 -4.42
C TYR A 58 23.20 -30.89 -5.52
N ASN A 59 23.62 -30.87 -6.79
CA ASN A 59 23.65 -32.02 -7.73
C ASN A 59 23.68 -31.57 -9.20
N LYS A 60 24.60 -32.17 -9.96
CA LYS A 60 24.98 -31.86 -11.36
C LYS A 60 23.85 -31.88 -12.41
N ARG A 61 22.60 -32.15 -12.04
CA ARG A 61 21.42 -32.15 -12.92
C ARG A 61 20.75 -30.78 -13.08
N PHE A 62 21.03 -29.81 -12.22
CA PHE A 62 20.30 -28.53 -12.20
C PHE A 62 21.07 -27.33 -12.75
N GLY A 63 22.34 -27.48 -13.16
CA GLY A 63 23.14 -26.37 -13.69
C GLY A 63 22.47 -25.67 -14.88
N LYS A 64 21.99 -26.44 -15.86
CA LYS A 64 21.23 -25.90 -17.01
C LYS A 64 19.93 -25.23 -16.57
N ARG A 65 19.16 -25.87 -15.68
CA ARG A 65 17.87 -25.35 -15.19
C ARG A 65 18.04 -24.04 -14.40
N HIS A 66 19.11 -23.92 -13.62
CA HIS A 66 19.49 -22.69 -12.91
C HIS A 66 19.82 -21.55 -13.90
N TRP A 67 20.66 -21.79 -14.90
CA TRP A 67 20.98 -20.78 -15.91
C TRP A 67 19.76 -20.36 -16.74
N ILE A 68 18.86 -21.29 -17.03
CA ILE A 68 17.56 -21.02 -17.69
C ILE A 68 16.68 -20.12 -16.81
N LEU A 69 16.51 -20.45 -15.52
CA LEU A 69 15.72 -19.62 -14.60
C LEU A 69 16.33 -18.22 -14.41
N LYS A 70 17.66 -18.12 -14.35
CA LYS A 70 18.38 -16.84 -14.25
C LYS A 70 18.18 -15.97 -15.50
N ARG A 71 18.23 -16.59 -16.69
CA ARG A 71 17.93 -15.93 -17.97
C ARG A 71 16.46 -15.46 -18.02
N LEU A 72 15.52 -16.29 -17.58
CA LEU A 72 14.09 -15.94 -17.53
C LEU A 72 13.78 -14.80 -16.56
N ARG A 73 14.46 -14.75 -15.40
CA ARG A 73 14.30 -13.65 -14.44
C ARG A 73 14.77 -12.32 -15.00
N ASN A 74 15.92 -12.30 -15.67
CA ASN A 74 16.45 -11.08 -16.30
C ASN A 74 15.56 -10.62 -17.47
N ALA A 75 14.97 -11.55 -18.22
CA ALA A 75 14.01 -11.23 -19.26
C ALA A 75 12.74 -10.56 -18.71
N ARG A 76 12.26 -10.96 -17.52
CA ARG A 76 11.11 -10.30 -16.85
C ARG A 76 11.42 -8.90 -16.32
N GLN A 77 12.69 -8.59 -15.99
CA GLN A 77 13.06 -7.23 -15.59
C GLN A 77 13.11 -6.26 -16.78
N LEU A 78 13.19 -6.79 -18.00
CA LEU A 78 13.24 -6.04 -19.25
C LEU A 78 11.93 -6.14 -20.06
N SER A 79 10.90 -6.82 -19.54
CA SER A 79 9.62 -6.90 -20.24
C SER A 79 8.96 -5.52 -20.25
N ALA A 80 8.44 -5.13 -21.41
CA ALA A 80 7.67 -3.90 -21.58
C ALA A 80 6.56 -3.80 -20.52
N PRO A 81 6.18 -2.56 -20.10
CA PRO A 81 5.07 -2.35 -19.20
C PRO A 81 3.84 -3.12 -19.71
N VAL A 82 3.19 -3.87 -18.82
CA VAL A 82 1.99 -4.62 -19.20
C VAL A 82 0.94 -3.59 -19.63
N PRO A 83 0.44 -3.65 -20.89
CA PRO A 83 -0.54 -2.68 -21.37
C PRO A 83 -1.76 -2.68 -20.44
N ARG A 84 -2.14 -1.49 -19.96
CA ARG A 84 -3.35 -1.31 -19.15
C ARG A 84 -4.56 -1.50 -20.05
N THR A 85 -5.06 -2.73 -20.11
CA THR A 85 -6.32 -3.00 -20.82
C THR A 85 -7.46 -2.41 -20.00
N ASN A 86 -8.28 -1.56 -20.60
CA ASN A 86 -9.47 -0.94 -20.00
C ASN A 86 -10.62 -1.95 -19.79
N THR A 87 -10.29 -3.23 -19.59
CA THR A 87 -11.22 -4.37 -19.50
C THR A 87 -11.30 -4.97 -18.10
N THR A 88 -10.54 -4.46 -17.12
CA THR A 88 -10.58 -4.91 -15.71
C THR A 88 -11.75 -4.31 -14.92
N CYS A 89 -12.90 -4.13 -15.57
CA CYS A 89 -14.11 -3.67 -14.89
C CYS A 89 -15.34 -4.41 -15.36
N ASN A 90 -16.11 -4.93 -14.40
CA ASN A 90 -17.36 -5.65 -14.68
C ASN A 90 -18.62 -4.87 -14.25
N SER A 91 -18.47 -3.69 -13.63
CA SER A 91 -19.58 -2.86 -13.19
C SER A 91 -19.39 -1.41 -13.61
N LYS A 92 -20.16 -1.00 -14.64
CA LYS A 92 -20.16 0.39 -15.13
C LYS A 92 -20.57 1.41 -14.06
N LYS A 93 -21.50 1.04 -13.16
CA LYS A 93 -21.89 1.88 -12.02
C LYS A 93 -20.70 2.15 -11.09
N LEU A 94 -19.89 1.13 -10.80
CA LEU A 94 -18.69 1.28 -9.97
C LEU A 94 -17.60 2.09 -10.70
N ALA A 95 -17.42 1.86 -12.01
CA ALA A 95 -16.47 2.62 -12.83
C ALA A 95 -16.72 4.13 -12.78
N ASN A 96 -17.96 4.54 -13.08
CA ASN A 96 -18.34 5.95 -13.13
C ASN A 96 -18.16 6.61 -11.75
N LEU A 97 -18.57 5.90 -10.69
CA LEU A 97 -18.41 6.39 -9.33
C LEU A 97 -16.94 6.59 -8.97
N MET A 98 -16.08 5.62 -9.28
CA MET A 98 -14.64 5.72 -9.02
C MET A 98 -14.04 6.90 -9.79
N GLU A 99 -14.37 7.06 -11.07
CA GLU A 99 -13.86 8.15 -11.90
C GLU A 99 -14.26 9.53 -11.36
N GLU A 100 -15.49 9.68 -10.84
CA GLU A 100 -16.01 10.91 -10.27
C GLU A 100 -15.30 11.31 -8.96
N VAL A 101 -15.12 10.35 -8.03
CA VAL A 101 -14.65 10.64 -6.67
C VAL A 101 -13.13 10.54 -6.48
N MET A 102 -12.40 9.98 -7.44
CA MET A 102 -10.94 9.91 -7.41
C MET A 102 -10.31 11.31 -7.53
N VAL A 103 -9.23 11.54 -6.80
CA VAL A 103 -8.48 12.81 -6.78
C VAL A 103 -6.98 12.54 -6.96
N GLU A 104 -6.16 13.58 -7.03
CA GLU A 104 -4.71 13.47 -7.26
C GLU A 104 -3.92 12.91 -6.06
N ASP A 105 -4.56 12.73 -4.90
CA ASP A 105 -3.95 12.10 -3.72
C ASP A 105 -4.44 10.65 -3.55
N VAL A 106 -3.49 9.72 -3.36
CA VAL A 106 -3.76 8.28 -3.23
C VAL A 106 -4.57 7.97 -1.96
N SER A 107 -4.23 8.61 -0.85
CA SER A 107 -4.85 8.36 0.45
C SER A 107 -6.28 8.90 0.49
N ILE A 108 -6.51 10.07 -0.10
CA ILE A 108 -7.84 10.65 -0.23
C ILE A 108 -8.66 9.80 -1.19
N SER A 109 -8.14 9.47 -2.38
CA SER A 109 -8.85 8.62 -3.35
C SER A 109 -9.28 7.28 -2.77
N LYS A 110 -8.41 6.63 -2.00
CA LYS A 110 -8.76 5.37 -1.32
C LYS A 110 -9.95 5.56 -0.37
N ARG A 111 -9.94 6.61 0.45
CA ARG A 111 -11.01 6.88 1.43
C ARG A 111 -12.32 7.29 0.74
N THR A 112 -12.25 8.15 -0.28
CA THR A 112 -13.44 8.62 -1.00
C THR A 112 -14.09 7.49 -1.80
N VAL A 113 -13.31 6.68 -2.52
CA VAL A 113 -13.84 5.52 -3.25
C VAL A 113 -14.46 4.51 -2.31
N LEU A 114 -13.80 4.21 -1.17
CA LEU A 114 -14.35 3.29 -0.16
C LEU A 114 -15.72 3.77 0.32
N HIS A 115 -15.80 5.00 0.82
CA HIS A 115 -17.02 5.56 1.36
C HIS A 115 -18.12 5.72 0.29
N ALA A 116 -17.78 6.24 -0.89
CA ALA A 116 -18.74 6.43 -1.96
C ALA A 116 -19.31 5.09 -2.47
N SER A 117 -18.47 4.05 -2.55
CA SER A 117 -18.93 2.72 -2.94
C SER A 117 -19.90 2.13 -1.91
N GLU A 118 -19.64 2.26 -0.61
CA GLU A 118 -20.55 1.80 0.44
C GLU A 118 -21.91 2.51 0.33
N VAL A 119 -21.92 3.84 0.13
CA VAL A 119 -23.15 4.62 -0.01
C VAL A 119 -23.92 4.26 -1.29
N ALA A 120 -23.23 4.13 -2.42
CA ALA A 120 -23.88 3.89 -3.71
C ALA A 120 -24.40 2.47 -3.91
N PHE A 121 -23.95 1.52 -3.09
CA PHE A 121 -24.36 0.12 -3.13
C PHE A 121 -25.06 -0.32 -1.83
N ASP A 122 -25.88 0.57 -1.25
CA ASP A 122 -26.80 0.24 -0.15
C ASP A 122 -26.11 -0.35 1.11
N GLY A 123 -24.91 0.15 1.43
CA GLY A 123 -24.10 -0.28 2.57
C GLY A 123 -23.26 -1.54 2.30
N GLU A 124 -23.18 -2.02 1.06
CA GLU A 124 -22.26 -3.10 0.69
C GLU A 124 -20.80 -2.68 0.91
N LYS A 125 -20.03 -3.50 1.61
CA LYS A 125 -18.61 -3.26 1.85
C LYS A 125 -17.79 -3.63 0.62
N PHE A 126 -16.92 -2.71 0.21
CA PHE A 126 -15.91 -2.95 -0.82
C PHE A 126 -14.53 -2.84 -0.22
N ASP A 127 -13.60 -3.64 -0.73
CA ASP A 127 -12.18 -3.41 -0.48
C ASP A 127 -11.62 -2.55 -1.60
N VAL A 128 -10.84 -1.53 -1.21
CA VAL A 128 -10.25 -0.57 -2.14
C VAL A 128 -8.78 -0.40 -1.84
N PHE A 129 -7.96 -0.49 -2.87
CA PHE A 129 -6.59 0.00 -2.81
C PHE A 129 -6.28 0.88 -4.01
N CYS A 130 -5.44 1.87 -3.79
CA CYS A 130 -5.01 2.81 -4.81
C CYS A 130 -3.49 2.93 -4.74
N ALA A 131 -2.86 3.11 -5.89
CA ALA A 131 -1.42 3.32 -5.97
C ALA A 131 -1.05 4.17 -7.18
N THR A 132 0.09 4.83 -7.07
CA THR A 132 0.80 5.43 -8.20
C THR A 132 1.74 4.40 -8.80
N GLY A 133 1.69 4.21 -10.12
CA GLY A 133 2.60 3.31 -10.84
C GLY A 133 2.07 1.89 -11.06
N GLU A 134 2.97 0.92 -11.08
CA GLU A 134 2.64 -0.48 -11.44
C GLU A 134 2.64 -1.38 -10.21
N PHE A 135 1.57 -2.15 -10.06
CA PHE A 135 1.45 -3.18 -9.05
C PHE A 135 0.81 -4.43 -9.67
N SER A 136 1.17 -5.60 -9.16
CA SER A 136 0.57 -6.87 -9.56
C SER A 136 -0.30 -7.40 -8.43
N TYR A 137 -1.48 -7.89 -8.77
CA TYR A 137 -2.46 -8.39 -7.81
C TYR A 137 -3.16 -9.65 -8.35
N SER A 138 -3.65 -10.49 -7.45
CA SER A 138 -4.46 -11.68 -7.77
C SER A 138 -5.63 -11.71 -6.80
N ILE A 139 -6.84 -11.47 -7.30
CA ILE A 139 -8.04 -11.28 -6.49
C ILE A 139 -9.17 -12.09 -7.09
N HIS A 140 -9.89 -12.83 -6.25
CA HIS A 140 -11.09 -13.56 -6.65
C HIS A 140 -12.32 -12.82 -6.15
N SER A 141 -12.99 -12.11 -7.07
CA SER A 141 -14.12 -11.24 -6.75
C SER A 141 -15.20 -11.34 -7.82
N ARG A 142 -16.45 -11.16 -7.40
CA ARG A 142 -17.60 -11.21 -8.30
C ARG A 142 -17.91 -9.84 -8.88
N LYS A 143 -17.58 -8.77 -8.16
CA LYS A 143 -17.78 -7.39 -8.61
C LYS A 143 -16.51 -6.62 -8.38
N TYR A 144 -15.96 -6.07 -9.45
CA TYR A 144 -14.68 -5.38 -9.41
C TYR A 144 -14.59 -4.31 -10.50
N CYS A 145 -13.75 -3.32 -10.24
CA CYS A 145 -13.39 -2.32 -11.23
C CYS A 145 -12.00 -1.76 -10.95
N GLU A 146 -11.19 -1.67 -12.01
CA GLU A 146 -9.96 -0.89 -12.04
C GLU A 146 -10.23 0.42 -12.78
N VAL A 147 -9.95 1.55 -12.15
CA VAL A 147 -10.04 2.88 -12.78
C VAL A 147 -8.74 3.61 -12.56
N THR A 148 -8.22 4.22 -13.62
CA THR A 148 -7.05 5.08 -13.56
C THR A 148 -7.46 6.50 -13.89
N ARG A 149 -7.16 7.43 -12.98
CA ARG A 149 -7.35 8.87 -13.18
C ARG A 149 -6.03 9.56 -12.89
N ASN A 150 -5.53 10.33 -13.86
CA ASN A 150 -4.20 10.93 -13.83
C ASN A 150 -3.11 9.85 -13.62
N GLU A 151 -2.34 9.93 -12.54
CA GLU A 151 -1.27 8.99 -12.20
C GLU A 151 -1.69 7.94 -11.14
N ILE A 152 -2.94 7.96 -10.71
CA ILE A 152 -3.47 7.08 -9.66
C ILE A 152 -4.38 6.04 -10.29
N THR A 153 -4.06 4.78 -10.02
CA THR A 153 -4.93 3.65 -10.32
C THR A 153 -5.53 3.15 -9.02
N CYS A 154 -6.87 3.09 -8.96
CA CYS A 154 -7.60 2.46 -7.88
C CYS A 154 -8.25 1.17 -8.38
N PHE A 155 -8.27 0.16 -7.51
CA PHE A 155 -8.99 -1.09 -7.72
C PHE A 155 -9.95 -1.29 -6.55
N ALA A 156 -11.23 -1.48 -6.89
CA ALA A 156 -12.30 -1.74 -5.93
C ALA A 156 -12.93 -3.10 -6.20
N PHE A 157 -13.18 -3.90 -5.17
CA PHE A 157 -13.70 -5.26 -5.33
C PHE A 157 -14.50 -5.78 -4.13
N ARG A 158 -15.28 -6.83 -4.38
CA ARG A 158 -15.95 -7.67 -3.38
C ARG A 158 -16.26 -9.08 -3.89
#